data_AF-D0MQG7-F1
#
_entry.id   AF-D0MQG7-F1
#
_cell.length_a   1.000
_cell.length_b   1.000
_cell.length_c   1.000
_cell.angle_alpha   90.00
_cell.angle_beta   90.00
_cell.angle_gamma   90.00
#
_symmetry.space_group_name_H-M   'P 1'
#
loop_
_entity.id
_entity.type
_entity.pdbx_description
1 polymer ?
#
loop_
_entity_poly.entity_id
_entity_poly.type
_entity_poly.pdbx_seq_one_letter_code
_entity_poly.pdbx_strand_id
1 'polypeptide(L)'
;MGTSNLEVALPTAMERTEEFSAALPMENLYPISHFYVRDCYPEYYELILKTLYECNYKIVTVTGTPESKMKEAVVFRGGADCGSASGSSHQFIRDAQVAALKRKDEVLFLYDGPPDIEPKMPSKMVCFASPNEQWLSKVSKKEEACTLYMPLWDEGELIAAAASLKMPISPQKIEERFSIFGGVARCCLARNEKFVIARKRELESDIAETFVCQESDDFYFFNSEDLSRETLRLGPYHISRASNYESIDSFYYPIQCASETPTNDSQPSLARKQPIPWSPAADSNQVSIIKHIDDAKMKQLFDLEIKTVRDLRRAVRGGPTNSLLAECQADLNAFDESQQLTERMLTSITQYVWEV
;
A
#
# COMPACT_ATOMS: atom_id res chain seq x y z
N MET A 1 -45.75 -0.57 2.72
CA MET A 1 -44.71 -1.62 2.70
C MET A 1 -44.13 -1.64 1.31
N GLY A 2 -42.90 -1.16 1.15
CA GLY A 2 -42.24 -1.06 -0.15
C GLY A 2 -40.78 -0.78 0.10
N THR A 3 -40.01 -1.82 0.40
CA THR A 3 -38.55 -1.77 0.50
C THR A 3 -37.99 -2.07 -0.88
N SER A 4 -37.56 -1.03 -1.59
CA SER A 4 -36.70 -1.16 -2.76
C SER A 4 -35.28 -1.45 -2.29
N ASN A 5 -34.86 -2.71 -2.39
CA ASN A 5 -33.45 -3.07 -2.33
C ASN A 5 -32.80 -2.54 -3.61
N LEU A 6 -31.93 -1.54 -3.49
CA LEU A 6 -30.92 -1.27 -4.52
C LEU A 6 -29.89 -2.40 -4.44
N GLU A 7 -30.09 -3.40 -5.28
CA GLU A 7 -29.05 -4.37 -5.62
C GLU A 7 -28.11 -3.67 -6.59
N VAL A 8 -26.98 -3.18 -6.09
CA VAL A 8 -25.89 -2.70 -6.95
C VAL A 8 -25.32 -3.95 -7.62
N ALA A 9 -25.66 -4.14 -8.89
CA ALA A 9 -25.15 -5.24 -9.69
C ALA A 9 -23.61 -5.16 -9.76
N LEU A 10 -22.94 -6.18 -9.23
CA LEU A 10 -21.52 -6.38 -9.45
C LEU A 10 -21.28 -6.54 -10.96
N PRO A 11 -20.32 -5.81 -11.57
CA PRO A 11 -20.03 -5.93 -12.99
C PRO A 11 -19.71 -7.37 -13.35
N THR A 12 -20.17 -7.79 -14.52
CA THR A 12 -20.01 -9.17 -14.98
C THR A 12 -18.54 -9.47 -15.29
N ALA A 13 -18.10 -10.70 -15.03
CA ALA A 13 -16.68 -11.10 -15.10
C ALA A 13 -15.97 -10.84 -16.45
N MET A 14 -16.69 -10.59 -17.55
CA MET A 14 -16.09 -10.21 -18.83
C MET A 14 -15.79 -8.71 -18.97
N GLU A 15 -16.42 -7.84 -18.18
CA GLU A 15 -16.28 -6.38 -18.29
C GLU A 15 -14.97 -5.85 -17.73
N ARG A 16 -14.22 -6.68 -16.99
CA ARG A 16 -12.97 -6.30 -16.31
C ARG A 16 -11.72 -6.96 -16.88
N THR A 17 -11.82 -7.56 -18.05
CA THR A 17 -10.66 -8.14 -18.74
C THR A 17 -10.40 -7.43 -20.04
N GLU A 18 -9.13 -7.13 -20.30
CA GLU A 18 -8.67 -6.56 -21.56
C GLU A 18 -7.77 -7.55 -22.29
N GLU A 19 -7.77 -7.50 -23.62
CA GLU A 19 -6.81 -8.25 -24.43
C GLU A 19 -5.43 -7.62 -24.34
N PHE A 20 -4.39 -8.45 -24.27
CA PHE A 20 -3.03 -7.96 -24.42
C PHE A 20 -2.87 -7.32 -25.80
N SER A 21 -2.45 -6.06 -25.82
CA SER A 21 -2.15 -5.37 -27.07
C SER A 21 -1.01 -6.09 -27.79
N ALA A 22 -1.25 -6.51 -29.03
CA ALA A 22 -0.21 -7.07 -29.90
C ALA A 22 0.91 -6.06 -30.23
N ALA A 23 0.67 -4.76 -29.98
CA ALA A 23 1.62 -3.69 -30.21
C ALA A 23 2.48 -3.37 -28.97
N LEU A 24 2.10 -3.83 -27.78
CA LEU A 24 2.87 -3.59 -26.57
C LEU A 24 3.77 -4.80 -26.30
N PRO A 25 5.08 -4.57 -26.13
CA PRO A 25 5.99 -5.64 -25.74
C PRO A 25 5.60 -6.14 -24.34
N MET A 26 5.47 -7.47 -24.22
CA MET A 26 5.12 -8.14 -22.97
C MET A 26 6.33 -8.96 -22.51
N GLU A 27 6.74 -8.77 -21.25
CA GLU A 27 7.88 -9.47 -20.65
C GLU A 27 7.75 -11.00 -20.78
N ASN A 28 6.55 -11.53 -20.55
CA ASN A 28 6.26 -12.95 -20.55
C ASN A 28 5.21 -13.26 -21.59
N LEU A 29 5.43 -14.32 -22.36
CA LEU A 29 4.38 -14.92 -23.16
C LEU A 29 3.38 -15.57 -22.21
N TYR A 30 2.29 -14.84 -21.94
CA TYR A 30 1.20 -15.40 -21.18
C TYR A 30 0.40 -16.35 -22.08
N PRO A 31 0.10 -17.57 -21.63
CA PRO A 31 -0.76 -18.50 -22.38
C PRO A 31 -2.22 -18.02 -22.43
N ILE A 32 -2.53 -16.93 -21.73
CA ILE A 32 -3.82 -16.25 -21.74
C ILE A 32 -3.70 -14.97 -22.57
N SER A 33 -4.69 -14.71 -23.43
CA SER A 33 -4.72 -13.51 -24.27
C SER A 33 -5.30 -12.29 -23.56
N HIS A 34 -5.77 -12.45 -22.32
CA HIS A 34 -6.43 -11.41 -21.55
C HIS A 34 -5.77 -11.21 -20.19
N PHE A 35 -5.85 -10.00 -19.65
CA PHE A 35 -5.49 -9.65 -18.29
C PHE A 35 -6.66 -8.99 -17.56
N TYR A 36 -6.66 -9.06 -16.24
CA TYR A 36 -7.65 -8.39 -15.41
C TYR A 36 -7.22 -6.95 -15.13
N VAL A 37 -8.13 -6.00 -15.36
CA VAL A 37 -7.93 -4.57 -15.11
C VAL A 37 -8.40 -4.26 -13.69
N ARG A 38 -7.49 -3.74 -12.87
CA ARG A 38 -7.79 -3.34 -11.49
C ARG A 38 -8.54 -2.01 -11.48
N ASP A 39 -9.47 -1.87 -10.53
CA ASP A 39 -10.26 -0.63 -10.38
C ASP A 39 -9.37 0.58 -10.05
N CYS A 40 -8.21 0.36 -9.42
CA CYS A 40 -7.28 1.43 -9.08
C CYS A 40 -6.42 1.91 -10.26
N TYR A 41 -6.33 1.19 -11.39
CA TYR A 41 -5.43 1.58 -12.48
C TYR A 41 -5.73 2.95 -13.10
N PRO A 42 -6.99 3.29 -13.43
CA PRO A 42 -7.31 4.63 -13.95
C PRO A 42 -6.88 5.76 -13.00
N GLU A 43 -7.17 5.61 -11.71
CA GLU A 43 -6.78 6.59 -10.68
C GLU A 43 -5.25 6.76 -10.61
N TYR A 44 -4.50 5.66 -10.72
CA TYR A 44 -3.04 5.73 -10.73
C TYR A 44 -2.48 6.35 -12.01
N TYR A 45 -3.08 6.09 -13.17
CA TYR A 45 -2.68 6.76 -14.41
C TYR A 45 -2.91 8.27 -14.32
N GLU A 46 -4.05 8.70 -13.79
CA GLU A 46 -4.31 10.12 -13.54
C GLU A 46 -3.30 10.71 -12.54
N LEU A 47 -3.02 10.00 -11.45
CA LEU A 47 -2.04 10.43 -10.45
C LEU A 47 -0.63 10.57 -11.03
N ILE A 48 -0.20 9.64 -11.88
CA ILE A 48 1.08 9.70 -12.60
C ILE A 48 1.12 10.93 -13.50
N LEU A 49 0.08 11.15 -14.32
CA LEU A 49 0.02 12.29 -15.24
C LEU A 49 0.02 13.63 -14.48
N LYS A 50 -0.79 13.74 -13.43
CA LYS A 50 -0.82 14.91 -12.56
C LYS A 50 0.55 15.18 -11.93
N THR A 51 1.19 14.15 -11.40
CA THR A 51 2.51 14.27 -10.77
C THR A 51 3.56 14.74 -11.79
N LEU A 52 3.54 14.19 -13.00
CA LEU A 52 4.45 14.59 -14.07
C LEU A 52 4.21 16.00 -14.58
N TYR A 53 2.97 16.37 -14.91
CA TYR A 53 2.69 17.56 -15.70
C TYR A 53 2.16 18.75 -14.90
N GLU A 54 1.36 18.50 -13.85
CA GLU A 54 0.83 19.57 -12.99
C GLU A 54 1.81 19.89 -11.86
N CYS A 55 2.31 18.86 -11.17
CA CYS A 55 3.30 19.02 -10.09
C CYS A 55 4.74 19.16 -10.64
N ASN A 56 4.93 19.00 -11.95
CA ASN A 56 6.20 19.15 -12.66
C ASN A 56 7.35 18.25 -12.18
N TYR A 57 7.05 17.10 -11.57
CA TYR A 57 8.05 16.09 -11.27
C TYR A 57 8.66 15.55 -12.58
N LYS A 58 9.90 15.09 -12.48
CA LYS A 58 10.66 14.50 -13.62
C LYS A 58 10.75 12.99 -13.51
N ILE A 59 10.67 12.48 -12.28
CA ILE A 59 10.75 11.06 -11.98
C ILE A 59 9.51 10.68 -11.18
N VAL A 60 8.73 9.74 -11.70
CA VAL A 60 7.68 9.06 -10.95
C VAL A 60 8.05 7.60 -10.84
N THR A 61 8.22 7.08 -9.63
CA THR A 61 8.34 5.64 -9.38
C THR A 61 6.99 5.13 -8.94
N VAL A 62 6.45 4.14 -9.65
CA VAL A 62 5.28 3.37 -9.23
C VAL A 62 5.79 2.04 -8.70
N THR A 63 5.57 1.78 -7.41
CA THR A 63 6.12 0.58 -6.75
C THR A 63 5.03 -0.38 -6.30
N GLY A 64 5.29 -1.69 -6.41
CA GLY A 64 4.36 -2.77 -6.06
C GLY A 64 5.07 -4.11 -5.81
N THR A 65 4.33 -5.22 -5.70
CA THR A 65 4.87 -6.53 -5.26
C THR A 65 6.16 -7.02 -5.95
N PRO A 66 7.00 -7.83 -5.24
CA PRO A 66 8.45 -7.75 -5.36
C PRO A 66 9.08 -8.36 -6.62
N GLU A 67 10.35 -7.96 -6.79
CA GLU A 67 11.36 -8.35 -7.78
C GLU A 67 11.16 -7.79 -9.20
N SER A 68 11.88 -6.69 -9.51
CA SER A 68 12.20 -6.35 -10.91
C SER A 68 13.60 -5.73 -11.03
N LYS A 69 14.39 -6.24 -11.98
CA LYS A 69 15.53 -5.52 -12.59
C LYS A 69 14.99 -4.74 -13.78
N MET A 70 15.67 -3.71 -14.30
CA MET A 70 15.23 -3.10 -15.56
C MET A 70 15.16 -4.16 -16.68
N LYS A 71 13.96 -4.39 -17.19
CA LYS A 71 13.68 -5.38 -18.24
C LYS A 71 13.37 -4.71 -19.57
N GLU A 72 12.65 -3.59 -19.53
CA GLU A 72 12.28 -2.88 -20.75
C GLU A 72 12.17 -1.37 -20.53
N ALA A 73 12.46 -0.62 -21.59
CA ALA A 73 12.21 0.81 -21.68
C ALA A 73 11.47 1.14 -22.98
N VAL A 74 10.40 1.92 -22.86
CA VAL A 74 9.63 2.47 -24.00
C VAL A 74 9.74 3.99 -24.00
N VAL A 75 9.85 4.59 -25.18
CA VAL A 75 9.99 6.05 -25.33
C VAL A 75 8.82 6.63 -26.09
N PHE A 76 8.18 7.62 -25.50
CA PHE A 76 7.09 8.37 -26.11
C PHE A 76 7.50 9.81 -26.44
N ARG A 77 7.01 10.31 -27.57
CA ARG A 77 7.12 11.72 -27.96
C ARG A 77 5.78 12.22 -28.48
N GLY A 78 5.21 13.24 -27.84
CA GLY A 78 3.93 13.82 -28.28
C GLY A 78 2.79 12.80 -28.37
N GLY A 79 2.80 11.78 -27.50
CA GLY A 79 1.83 10.69 -27.51
C GLY A 79 2.12 9.54 -28.48
N ALA A 80 3.16 9.64 -29.33
CA ALA A 80 3.56 8.57 -30.25
C ALA A 80 4.70 7.72 -29.68
N ASP A 81 4.57 6.39 -29.83
CA ASP A 81 5.62 5.43 -29.55
C ASP A 81 6.80 5.62 -30.53
N CYS A 82 7.99 5.85 -29.98
CA CYS A 82 9.24 6.02 -30.72
C CYS A 82 10.11 4.75 -30.76
N GLY A 83 9.68 3.69 -30.08
CA GLY A 83 10.34 2.39 -29.97
C GLY A 83 10.48 1.91 -28.52
N SER A 84 10.81 0.63 -28.39
CA SER A 84 11.18 -0.01 -27.14
C SER A 84 12.53 -0.73 -27.23
N ALA A 85 13.13 -1.01 -26.08
CA ALA A 85 14.28 -1.90 -25.98
C ALA A 85 14.18 -2.77 -24.73
N SER A 86 14.43 -4.07 -24.93
CA SER A 86 14.52 -5.07 -23.87
C SER A 86 15.96 -5.25 -23.38
N GLY A 87 16.12 -5.54 -22.08
CA GLY A 87 17.39 -5.86 -21.43
C GLY A 87 18.23 -4.65 -21.04
N SER A 88 19.47 -4.89 -20.63
CA SER A 88 20.44 -3.85 -20.22
C SER A 88 21.04 -3.06 -21.39
N SER A 89 20.40 -3.09 -22.57
CA SER A 89 20.84 -2.29 -23.72
C SER A 89 20.49 -0.83 -23.52
N HIS A 90 21.32 -0.17 -22.71
CA HIS A 90 21.25 1.26 -22.44
C HIS A 90 21.48 2.12 -23.69
N GLN A 91 21.90 1.52 -24.81
CA GLN A 91 22.21 2.26 -26.02
C GLN A 91 20.96 2.92 -26.62
N PHE A 92 19.84 2.19 -26.69
CA PHE A 92 18.57 2.76 -27.17
C PHE A 92 18.12 3.95 -26.33
N ILE A 93 18.16 3.80 -25.00
CA ILE A 93 17.82 4.87 -24.04
C ILE A 93 18.74 6.08 -24.24
N ARG A 94 20.06 5.85 -24.33
CA ARG A 94 21.05 6.91 -24.55
C ARG A 94 20.83 7.63 -25.88
N ASP A 95 20.58 6.89 -26.95
CA ASP A 95 20.36 7.46 -28.28
C ASP A 95 19.07 8.29 -28.32
N ALA A 96 18.00 7.79 -27.69
CA ALA A 96 16.75 8.53 -27.54
C ALA A 96 16.95 9.84 -26.75
N GLN A 97 17.70 9.79 -25.64
CA GLN A 97 18.05 10.97 -24.85
C GLN A 97 18.90 11.98 -25.63
N VAL A 98 19.95 11.52 -26.32
CA VAL A 98 20.82 12.37 -27.14
C VAL A 98 20.00 13.04 -28.25
N ALA A 99 19.10 12.29 -28.88
CA ALA A 99 18.25 12.82 -29.93
C ALA A 99 17.24 13.85 -29.38
N ALA A 100 16.66 13.61 -28.20
CA ALA A 100 15.78 14.56 -27.52
C ALA A 100 16.51 15.86 -27.14
N LEU A 101 17.70 15.75 -26.56
CA LEU A 101 18.58 16.88 -26.24
C LEU A 101 18.92 17.71 -27.48
N LYS A 102 19.29 17.07 -28.59
CA LYS A 102 19.60 17.76 -29.86
C LYS A 102 18.41 18.54 -30.40
N ARG A 103 17.20 17.99 -30.29
CA ARG A 103 15.96 18.65 -30.75
C ARG A 103 15.43 19.69 -29.76
N LYS A 104 15.82 19.59 -28.49
CA LYS A 104 15.24 20.33 -27.35
C LYS A 104 13.76 19.99 -27.12
N ASP A 105 13.39 18.74 -27.38
CA ASP A 105 12.03 18.23 -27.19
C ASP A 105 11.92 17.40 -25.91
N GLU A 106 10.81 17.54 -25.18
CA GLU A 106 10.48 16.64 -24.07
C GLU A 106 10.08 15.26 -24.60
N VAL A 107 10.60 14.21 -23.96
CA VAL A 107 10.24 12.81 -24.21
C VAL A 107 9.94 12.13 -22.89
N LEU A 108 9.01 11.18 -22.91
CA LEU A 108 8.61 10.39 -21.75
C LEU A 108 9.18 8.98 -21.86
N PHE A 109 9.92 8.55 -20.84
CA PHE A 109 10.39 7.17 -20.71
C PHE A 109 9.48 6.39 -19.78
N LEU A 110 9.04 5.20 -20.20
CA LEU A 110 8.41 4.22 -19.32
C LEU A 110 9.39 3.07 -19.10
N TYR A 111 9.73 2.79 -17.85
CA TYR A 111 10.63 1.71 -17.47
C TYR A 111 9.88 0.61 -16.71
N ASP A 112 10.04 -0.64 -17.14
CA ASP A 112 9.73 -1.82 -16.33
C ASP A 112 11.00 -2.22 -15.58
N GLY A 113 11.06 -1.84 -14.31
CA GLY A 113 12.20 -1.97 -13.42
C GLY A 113 13.09 -0.71 -13.32
N PRO A 114 13.90 -0.59 -12.26
CA PRO A 114 14.71 0.59 -12.00
C PRO A 114 15.89 0.69 -12.99
N PRO A 115 16.03 1.78 -13.77
CA PRO A 115 17.11 1.93 -14.73
C PRO A 115 18.46 2.27 -14.06
N ASP A 116 19.57 1.80 -14.64
CA ASP A 116 20.91 2.19 -14.20
C ASP A 116 21.21 3.67 -14.53
N ILE A 117 20.61 4.17 -15.62
CA ILE A 117 20.82 5.51 -16.13
C ILE A 117 19.48 6.24 -16.22
N GLU A 118 19.43 7.37 -15.55
CA GLU A 118 18.25 8.22 -15.56
C GLU A 118 18.22 9.14 -16.78
N PRO A 119 17.02 9.49 -17.26
CA PRO A 119 16.85 10.52 -18.28
C PRO A 119 17.33 11.87 -17.81
N LYS A 120 18.10 12.54 -18.68
CA LYS A 120 18.46 13.95 -18.50
C LYS A 120 17.35 14.85 -19.04
N MET A 121 17.27 16.05 -18.45
CA MET A 121 16.45 17.15 -18.98
C MET A 121 16.71 17.35 -20.48
N PRO A 122 15.67 17.58 -21.31
CA PRO A 122 14.28 17.90 -20.96
C PRO A 122 13.35 16.69 -20.72
N SER A 123 13.88 15.48 -20.57
CA SER A 123 13.07 14.26 -20.52
C SER A 123 12.40 14.02 -19.16
N LYS A 124 11.29 13.27 -19.15
CA LYS A 124 10.58 12.78 -17.96
C LYS A 124 10.57 11.24 -17.93
N MET A 125 10.35 10.63 -16.77
CA MET A 125 10.18 9.18 -16.67
C MET A 125 9.12 8.72 -15.68
N VAL A 126 8.53 7.57 -15.99
CA VAL A 126 7.80 6.71 -15.06
C VAL A 126 8.55 5.39 -14.97
N CYS A 127 8.80 4.92 -13.76
CA CYS A 127 9.46 3.66 -13.49
C CYS A 127 8.53 2.77 -12.68
N PHE A 128 8.15 1.62 -13.22
CA PHE A 128 7.42 0.57 -12.53
C PHE A 128 8.43 -0.36 -11.88
N ALA A 129 8.64 -0.25 -10.57
CA ALA A 129 9.70 -0.97 -9.88
C ALA A 129 9.14 -1.82 -8.73
N SER A 130 9.87 -2.85 -8.33
CA SER A 130 9.67 -3.43 -7.01
C SER A 130 10.19 -2.46 -5.93
N PRO A 131 9.68 -2.51 -4.70
CA PRO A 131 10.23 -1.78 -3.55
C PRO A 131 11.63 -2.31 -3.29
N ASN A 132 12.60 -1.66 -3.90
CA ASN A 132 14.02 -1.96 -3.78
C ASN A 132 14.61 -0.80 -2.98
N GLU A 133 15.11 -1.10 -1.78
CA GLU A 133 15.69 -0.11 -0.88
C GLU A 133 16.76 0.76 -1.57
N GLN A 134 17.63 0.16 -2.39
CA GLN A 134 18.67 0.90 -3.10
C GLN A 134 18.08 1.91 -4.07
N TRP A 135 17.02 1.52 -4.79
CA TRP A 135 16.33 2.41 -5.73
C TRP A 135 15.53 3.48 -4.98
N LEU A 136 14.71 3.08 -4.01
CA LEU A 136 13.87 4.00 -3.24
C LEU A 136 14.71 5.03 -2.47
N SER A 137 15.83 4.62 -1.87
CA SER A 137 16.79 5.51 -1.23
C SER A 137 17.46 6.49 -2.21
N LYS A 138 17.64 6.09 -3.47
CA LYS A 138 18.18 6.97 -4.52
C LYS A 138 17.14 7.99 -4.98
N VAL A 139 15.89 7.57 -5.12
CA VAL A 139 14.75 8.39 -5.56
C VAL A 139 14.35 9.39 -4.48
N SER A 140 14.29 8.99 -3.21
CA SER A 140 13.88 9.85 -2.09
C SER A 140 14.80 11.05 -1.85
N LYS A 141 16.04 11.01 -2.34
CA LYS A 141 17.01 12.09 -2.24
C LYS A 141 16.85 13.20 -3.29
N LYS A 142 15.86 13.09 -4.19
CA LYS A 142 15.68 14.02 -5.31
C LYS A 142 14.39 14.80 -5.15
N GLU A 143 14.50 16.12 -5.23
CA GLU A 143 13.36 17.03 -5.15
C GLU A 143 12.43 16.88 -6.36
N GLU A 144 12.98 16.50 -7.51
CA GLU A 144 12.23 16.27 -8.75
C GLU A 144 11.63 14.86 -8.87
N ALA A 145 11.67 14.04 -7.81
CA ALA A 145 11.20 12.66 -7.81
C ALA A 145 10.06 12.39 -6.82
N CYS A 146 9.11 11.55 -7.23
CA CYS A 146 7.97 11.12 -6.43
C CYS A 146 7.81 9.59 -6.50
N THR A 147 7.45 8.97 -5.38
CA THR A 147 7.13 7.54 -5.31
C THR A 147 5.65 7.35 -4.99
N LEU A 148 4.97 6.55 -5.81
CA LEU A 148 3.59 6.13 -5.67
C LEU A 148 3.55 4.64 -5.36
N TYR A 149 2.80 4.24 -4.33
CA TYR A 149 2.73 2.85 -3.86
C TYR A 149 1.42 2.21 -4.31
N MET A 150 1.48 1.27 -5.26
CA MET A 150 0.30 0.53 -5.69
C MET A 150 -0.27 -0.28 -4.52
N PRO A 151 -1.60 -0.23 -4.29
CA PRO A 151 -2.21 -1.01 -3.23
C PRO A 151 -2.07 -2.51 -3.52
N LEU A 152 -2.00 -3.30 -2.45
CA LEU A 152 -2.16 -4.75 -2.54
C LEU A 152 -3.56 -5.08 -3.09
N TRP A 153 -3.74 -6.32 -3.54
CA TRP A 153 -5.04 -6.77 -4.02
C TRP A 153 -5.94 -7.07 -2.82
N ASP A 154 -7.20 -6.68 -2.89
CA ASP A 154 -8.18 -7.16 -1.91
C ASP A 154 -8.65 -8.59 -2.27
N GLU A 155 -9.20 -9.29 -1.28
CA GLU A 155 -9.66 -10.67 -1.46
C GLU A 155 -10.75 -10.78 -2.53
N GLY A 156 -11.69 -9.83 -2.56
CA GLY A 156 -12.77 -9.81 -3.55
C GLY A 156 -12.25 -9.59 -4.96
N GLU A 157 -11.30 -8.68 -5.14
CA GLU A 157 -10.60 -8.42 -6.40
C GLU A 157 -9.84 -9.66 -6.89
N LEU A 158 -9.16 -10.40 -6.00
CA LEU A 158 -8.49 -11.65 -6.36
C LEU A 158 -9.47 -12.73 -6.82
N ILE A 159 -10.61 -12.89 -6.13
CA ILE A 159 -11.66 -13.84 -6.51
C ILE A 159 -12.26 -13.44 -7.86
N ALA A 160 -12.55 -12.15 -8.06
CA ALA A 160 -13.07 -11.62 -9.31
C ALA A 160 -12.09 -11.85 -10.47
N ALA A 161 -10.80 -11.60 -10.27
CA ALA A 161 -9.77 -11.83 -11.27
C ALA A 161 -9.63 -13.32 -11.62
N ALA A 162 -9.62 -14.21 -10.62
CA ALA A 162 -9.57 -15.65 -10.85
C ALA A 162 -10.77 -16.16 -11.65
N ALA A 163 -11.97 -15.67 -11.34
CA ALA A 163 -13.19 -16.02 -12.07
C ALA A 163 -13.15 -15.50 -13.52
N SER A 164 -12.78 -14.23 -13.70
CA SER A 164 -12.73 -13.56 -15.01
C SER A 164 -11.71 -14.21 -15.94
N LEU A 165 -10.54 -14.58 -15.40
CA LEU A 165 -9.46 -15.25 -16.13
C LEU A 165 -9.62 -16.78 -16.18
N LYS A 166 -10.74 -17.33 -15.67
CA LYS A 166 -11.04 -18.77 -15.64
C LYS A 166 -9.89 -19.60 -15.05
N MET A 167 -9.29 -19.09 -13.97
CA MET A 167 -8.16 -19.74 -13.32
C MET A 167 -8.62 -21.01 -12.58
N PRO A 168 -7.82 -22.09 -12.58
CA PRO A 168 -8.16 -23.34 -11.91
C PRO A 168 -7.84 -23.27 -10.41
N ILE A 169 -8.44 -22.32 -9.71
CA ILE A 169 -8.29 -22.11 -8.26
C ILE A 169 -9.65 -21.75 -7.65
N SER A 170 -9.98 -22.34 -6.51
CA SER A 170 -11.25 -22.06 -5.84
C SER A 170 -11.17 -20.79 -4.97
N PRO A 171 -12.29 -20.07 -4.76
CA PRO A 171 -12.34 -18.93 -3.85
C PRO A 171 -11.82 -19.25 -2.44
N GLN A 172 -12.14 -20.43 -1.90
CA GLN A 172 -11.66 -20.85 -0.57
C GLN A 172 -10.14 -20.95 -0.51
N LYS A 173 -9.51 -21.40 -1.61
CA LYS A 173 -8.05 -21.48 -1.68
C LYS A 173 -7.41 -20.10 -1.85
N ILE A 174 -8.11 -19.16 -2.46
CA ILE A 174 -7.70 -17.75 -2.50
C ILE A 174 -7.77 -17.15 -1.10
N GLU A 175 -8.86 -17.33 -0.38
CA GLU A 175 -9.04 -16.87 1.02
C GLU A 175 -7.94 -17.44 1.94
N GLU A 176 -7.67 -18.76 1.85
CA GLU A 176 -6.58 -19.40 2.61
C GLU A 176 -5.25 -18.71 2.33
N ARG A 177 -4.91 -18.48 1.06
CA ARG A 177 -3.65 -17.84 0.68
C ARG A 177 -3.63 -16.35 1.00
N PHE A 178 -4.77 -15.68 0.94
CA PHE A 178 -4.90 -14.28 1.31
C PHE A 178 -4.55 -14.07 2.78
N SER A 179 -5.00 -14.97 3.67
CA SER A 179 -4.65 -14.89 5.09
C SER A 179 -3.14 -15.04 5.37
N ILE A 180 -2.41 -15.69 4.47
CA ILE A 180 -0.95 -15.88 4.57
C ILE A 180 -0.19 -14.73 3.89
N PHE A 181 -0.61 -14.31 2.69
CA PHE A 181 0.15 -13.40 1.83
C PHE A 181 -0.44 -12.00 1.70
N GLY A 182 -1.52 -11.66 2.41
CA GLY A 182 -2.03 -10.29 2.56
C GLY A 182 -2.35 -9.54 1.25
N GLY A 183 -2.76 -10.24 0.19
CA GLY A 183 -3.10 -9.61 -1.09
C GLY A 183 -1.97 -9.57 -2.13
N VAL A 184 -0.87 -10.30 -1.92
CA VAL A 184 0.15 -10.51 -2.95
C VAL A 184 -0.41 -11.45 -4.03
N ALA A 185 -0.93 -10.89 -5.13
CA ALA A 185 -1.62 -11.64 -6.18
C ALA A 185 -0.79 -12.79 -6.76
N ARG A 186 0.53 -12.60 -6.95
CA ARG A 186 1.45 -13.63 -7.43
C ARG A 186 1.41 -14.89 -6.55
N CYS A 187 1.28 -14.72 -5.23
CA CYS A 187 1.22 -15.82 -4.28
C CYS A 187 -0.21 -16.38 -4.17
N CYS A 188 -1.20 -15.51 -4.07
CA CYS A 188 -2.60 -15.90 -3.91
C CYS A 188 -3.11 -16.71 -5.12
N LEU A 189 -2.77 -16.29 -6.34
CA LEU A 189 -3.27 -16.87 -7.59
C LEU A 189 -2.30 -17.90 -8.22
N ALA A 190 -1.19 -18.24 -7.54
CA ALA A 190 -0.20 -19.16 -8.09
C ALA A 190 -0.78 -20.55 -8.40
N ARG A 191 -0.52 -21.06 -9.62
CA ARG A 191 -0.92 -22.42 -10.01
C ARG A 191 0.01 -23.51 -9.46
N ASN A 192 1.25 -23.14 -9.12
CA ASN A 192 2.27 -24.07 -8.68
C ASN A 192 2.30 -24.13 -7.14
N GLU A 193 1.77 -25.22 -6.56
CA GLU A 193 1.77 -25.40 -5.09
C GLU A 193 3.16 -25.44 -4.49
N LYS A 194 4.17 -25.95 -5.21
CA LYS A 194 5.56 -25.94 -4.70
C LYS A 194 6.09 -24.52 -4.53
N PHE A 195 5.73 -23.62 -5.44
CA PHE A 195 6.06 -22.20 -5.33
C PHE A 195 5.39 -21.59 -4.10
N VAL A 196 4.10 -21.88 -3.87
CA VAL A 196 3.35 -21.36 -2.71
C VAL A 196 3.94 -21.86 -1.39
N ILE A 197 4.25 -23.15 -1.29
CA ILE A 197 4.87 -23.74 -0.11
C ILE A 197 6.26 -23.13 0.15
N ALA A 198 7.06 -22.94 -0.90
CA ALA A 198 8.37 -22.30 -0.77
C ALA A 198 8.23 -20.85 -0.27
N ARG A 199 7.35 -20.05 -0.88
CA ARG A 199 7.10 -18.66 -0.45
C ARG A 199 6.55 -18.56 0.96
N LYS A 200 5.69 -19.50 1.38
CA LYS A 200 5.20 -19.56 2.76
C LYS A 200 6.36 -19.79 3.75
N ARG A 201 7.25 -20.75 3.46
CA ARG A 201 8.41 -21.02 4.31
C ARG A 201 9.38 -19.85 4.38
N GLU A 202 9.61 -19.18 3.26
CA GLU A 202 10.43 -17.96 3.23
C GLU A 202 9.81 -16.88 4.14
N LEU A 203 8.51 -16.62 4.00
CA LEU A 203 7.80 -15.67 4.87
C LEU A 203 7.88 -16.05 6.36
N GLU A 204 7.69 -17.33 6.69
CA GLU A 204 7.81 -17.83 8.07
C GLU A 204 9.25 -17.64 8.61
N SER A 205 10.27 -17.90 7.78
CA SER A 205 11.68 -17.66 8.12
C SER A 205 11.95 -16.18 8.36
N ASP A 206 11.50 -15.32 7.45
CA ASP A 206 11.70 -13.88 7.54
C ASP A 206 11.04 -13.30 8.80
N ILE A 207 9.83 -13.79 9.14
CA ILE A 207 9.15 -13.41 10.38
C ILE A 207 9.97 -13.84 11.59
N ALA A 208 10.48 -15.08 11.62
CA ALA A 208 11.27 -15.58 12.74
C ALA A 208 12.63 -14.86 12.89
N GLU A 209 13.24 -14.45 11.77
CA GLU A 209 14.50 -13.68 11.77
C GLU A 209 14.29 -12.21 12.18
N THR A 210 13.20 -11.61 11.71
CA THR A 210 12.93 -10.18 11.92
C THR A 210 12.31 -9.91 13.28
N PHE A 211 11.42 -10.79 13.73
CA PHE A 211 10.66 -10.61 14.97
C PHE A 211 11.11 -11.63 16.01
N VAL A 212 11.46 -11.13 17.21
CA VAL A 212 11.58 -11.97 18.39
C VAL A 212 10.16 -12.31 18.85
N CYS A 213 9.59 -13.35 18.24
CA CYS A 213 8.31 -13.89 18.66
C CYS A 213 8.50 -14.66 19.97
N GLN A 214 7.98 -14.11 21.07
CA GLN A 214 7.80 -14.88 22.30
C GLN A 214 6.38 -15.44 22.30
N GLU A 215 6.25 -16.74 22.54
CA GLU A 215 4.96 -17.30 22.92
C GLU A 215 4.52 -16.63 24.22
N SER A 216 3.34 -16.03 24.20
CA SER A 216 2.72 -15.44 25.39
C SER A 216 1.77 -16.47 25.97
N ASP A 217 1.92 -16.79 27.26
CA ASP A 217 1.00 -17.67 27.99
C ASP A 217 -0.41 -17.06 28.14
N ASP A 218 -0.55 -15.75 27.89
CA ASP A 218 -1.80 -14.99 27.99
C ASP A 218 -2.00 -14.03 26.81
N PHE A 219 -3.26 -13.67 26.52
CA PHE A 219 -3.57 -12.63 25.55
C PHE A 219 -3.10 -11.26 26.04
N TYR A 220 -2.11 -10.67 25.37
CA TYR A 220 -1.70 -9.29 25.64
C TYR A 220 -2.68 -8.32 24.95
N PHE A 221 -3.70 -7.90 25.69
CA PHE A 221 -4.53 -6.77 25.28
C PHE A 221 -3.74 -5.49 25.54
N PHE A 222 -3.28 -4.87 24.46
CA PHE A 222 -2.58 -3.59 24.52
C PHE A 222 -3.44 -2.56 25.27
N ASN A 223 -3.03 -2.22 26.48
CA ASN A 223 -3.58 -1.12 27.25
C ASN A 223 -2.63 0.07 27.10
N SER A 224 -3.13 1.17 26.54
CA SER A 224 -2.34 2.39 26.34
C SER A 224 -1.83 3.00 27.65
N GLU A 225 -2.43 2.66 28.80
CA GLU A 225 -2.00 3.11 30.12
C GLU A 225 -0.74 2.38 30.64
N ASP A 226 -0.40 1.21 30.07
CA ASP A 226 0.78 0.42 30.44
C ASP A 226 2.05 0.85 29.68
N LEU A 227 1.94 1.85 28.81
CA LEU A 227 3.05 2.48 28.07
C LEU A 227 3.91 3.34 29.01
N SER A 228 4.78 2.68 29.78
CA SER A 228 5.90 3.35 30.44
C SER A 228 7.10 3.47 29.50
N ARG A 229 8.00 4.41 29.79
CA ARG A 229 9.26 4.58 29.03
C ARG A 229 10.13 3.31 29.12
N GLU A 230 9.99 2.54 30.20
CA GLU A 230 10.59 1.23 30.42
C GLU A 230 9.88 0.11 29.63
N THR A 231 8.54 0.14 29.51
CA THR A 231 7.75 -0.84 28.72
C THR A 231 8.08 -0.73 27.22
N LEU A 232 8.28 0.48 26.71
CA LEU A 232 8.75 0.73 25.34
C LEU A 232 10.12 0.11 25.04
N ARG A 233 10.91 -0.20 26.07
CA ARG A 233 12.22 -0.89 25.93
C ARG A 233 12.13 -2.41 25.97
N LEU A 234 10.99 -2.97 26.38
CA LEU A 234 10.80 -4.40 26.65
C LEU A 234 9.77 -5.07 25.74
N GLY A 235 8.88 -4.30 25.09
CA GLY A 235 7.82 -4.86 24.25
C GLY A 235 8.28 -5.24 22.83
N PRO A 236 7.42 -5.93 22.05
CA PRO A 236 7.65 -6.27 20.62
C PRO A 236 7.62 -5.04 19.70
N TYR A 237 7.67 -3.84 20.28
CA TYR A 237 7.68 -2.57 19.58
C TYR A 237 9.11 -2.24 19.23
N HIS A 238 9.37 -2.21 17.93
CA HIS A 238 10.63 -1.80 17.31
C HIS A 238 11.32 -0.66 18.05
N ILE A 239 12.34 -0.98 18.85
CA ILE A 239 13.50 -0.11 18.96
C ILE A 239 14.49 -0.64 17.93
N SER A 240 14.42 -0.09 16.71
CA SER A 240 15.47 -0.31 15.74
C SER A 240 16.79 0.10 16.38
N ARG A 241 17.70 -0.87 16.57
CA ARG A 241 19.07 -0.60 17.03
C ARG A 241 19.97 -0.15 15.88
N ALA A 242 19.45 -0.08 14.66
CA ALA A 242 20.13 0.54 13.54
C ALA A 242 20.12 2.06 13.74
N SER A 243 21.30 2.69 13.66
CA SER A 243 21.47 4.15 13.84
C SER A 243 20.86 4.98 12.70
N ASN A 244 20.27 4.33 11.71
CA ASN A 244 19.58 4.88 10.56
C ASN A 244 18.11 4.49 10.67
N TYR A 245 17.26 5.50 10.82
CA TYR A 245 15.80 5.40 10.89
C TYR A 245 15.23 4.63 9.69
N GLU A 246 15.03 3.32 9.83
CA GLU A 246 14.21 2.50 8.95
C GLU A 246 12.85 2.32 9.64
N SER A 247 11.90 3.19 9.28
CA SER A 247 10.51 3.14 9.73
C SER A 247 9.65 2.46 8.67
N ILE A 248 8.96 1.36 9.00
CA ILE A 248 7.83 0.75 8.27
C ILE A 248 8.11 0.32 6.80
N ASP A 249 9.25 0.71 6.21
CA ASP A 249 9.70 0.33 4.86
C ASP A 249 10.15 -1.14 4.76
N SER A 250 10.24 -1.83 5.90
CA SER A 250 10.68 -3.21 6.07
C SER A 250 9.68 -4.28 5.61
N PHE A 251 8.47 -3.93 5.17
CA PHE A 251 7.49 -4.94 4.73
C PHE A 251 7.75 -5.53 3.33
N TYR A 252 8.90 -5.24 2.73
CA TYR A 252 9.28 -5.80 1.45
C TYR A 252 10.78 -6.10 1.42
N TYR A 253 11.18 -7.27 1.93
CA TYR A 253 12.59 -7.65 1.90
C TYR A 253 12.98 -8.59 0.73
N PRO A 254 14.23 -8.44 0.23
CA PRO A 254 14.87 -9.31 -0.73
C PRO A 254 15.62 -10.47 -0.05
N ILE A 255 15.67 -11.59 -0.77
CA ILE A 255 16.32 -12.87 -0.42
C ILE A 255 17.83 -12.70 -0.15
N GLN A 256 18.33 -13.27 0.96
CA GLN A 256 19.74 -13.70 1.07
C GLN A 256 19.85 -15.23 0.98
N CYS A 257 20.91 -15.68 0.31
CA CYS A 257 21.20 -17.09 0.02
C CYS A 257 21.55 -17.90 1.27
N ALA A 258 20.99 -19.11 1.30
CA ALA A 258 21.03 -20.13 2.35
C ALA A 258 22.39 -20.54 2.92
N SER A 259 22.37 -20.98 4.19
CA SER A 259 22.87 -22.31 4.59
C SER A 259 22.39 -22.74 6.00
N GLU A 260 21.88 -23.99 6.07
CA GLU A 260 21.76 -24.94 7.20
C GLU A 260 20.46 -24.99 8.08
N THR A 261 19.82 -26.18 8.02
CA THR A 261 18.69 -26.76 8.79
C THR A 261 19.09 -27.20 10.22
N PRO A 262 18.19 -27.44 11.24
CA PRO A 262 17.03 -28.37 11.14
C PRO A 262 15.79 -28.29 12.13
N THR A 263 14.68 -28.92 11.66
CA THR A 263 13.64 -29.81 12.29
C THR A 263 12.69 -29.48 13.47
N ASN A 264 11.39 -29.81 13.23
CA ASN A 264 10.25 -30.29 14.08
C ASN A 264 9.70 -29.39 15.22
N ASP A 265 8.42 -29.33 15.60
CA ASP A 265 7.16 -30.06 15.32
C ASP A 265 5.94 -29.19 15.77
N SER A 266 4.72 -29.55 15.32
CA SER A 266 3.37 -29.19 15.87
C SER A 266 2.72 -27.86 15.43
N GLN A 267 1.74 -27.93 14.52
CA GLN A 267 0.84 -26.82 14.14
C GLN A 267 -0.41 -26.75 15.06
N PRO A 268 -0.81 -25.56 15.57
CA PRO A 268 -2.13 -25.32 16.10
C PRO A 268 -3.14 -24.94 14.99
N SER A 269 -4.40 -25.31 15.18
CA SER A 269 -5.51 -25.05 14.23
C SER A 269 -6.22 -23.74 14.53
N LEU A 270 -6.37 -22.87 13.53
CA LEU A 270 -7.19 -21.65 13.61
C LEU A 270 -8.68 -22.00 13.80
N ALA A 271 -9.28 -21.56 14.91
CA ALA A 271 -10.73 -21.61 15.07
C ALA A 271 -11.25 -20.38 15.85
N ARG A 272 -12.11 -19.63 15.13
CA ARG A 272 -13.19 -18.69 15.52
C ARG A 272 -13.02 -17.23 15.09
N LYS A 273 -14.07 -16.76 14.41
CA LYS A 273 -14.34 -15.36 14.08
C LYS A 273 -14.98 -14.71 15.31
N GLN A 274 -14.33 -13.71 15.91
CA GLN A 274 -14.96 -12.87 16.95
C GLN A 274 -14.88 -11.39 16.58
N PRO A 275 -15.97 -10.62 16.72
CA PRO A 275 -15.91 -9.16 16.63
C PRO A 275 -15.28 -8.59 17.90
N ILE A 276 -14.13 -7.92 17.79
CA ILE A 276 -13.55 -7.16 18.89
C ILE A 276 -14.23 -5.78 18.92
N PRO A 277 -14.81 -5.34 20.06
CA PRO A 277 -15.31 -4.00 20.20
C PRO A 277 -14.15 -3.01 20.17
N TRP A 278 -14.08 -2.18 19.12
CA TRP A 278 -13.15 -1.05 19.10
C TRP A 278 -13.72 0.08 19.95
N SER A 279 -13.06 0.41 21.05
CA SER A 279 -13.36 1.64 21.79
C SER A 279 -12.38 2.70 21.34
N PRO A 280 -12.78 3.67 20.48
CA PRO A 280 -11.85 4.68 20.03
C PRO A 280 -11.42 5.54 21.22
N ALA A 281 -10.13 5.49 21.56
CA ALA A 281 -9.47 6.36 22.55
C ALA A 281 -9.51 7.87 22.18
N ALA A 282 -10.28 8.25 21.15
CA ALA A 282 -10.37 9.58 20.58
C ALA A 282 -10.80 10.65 21.60
N ASP A 283 -11.56 10.28 22.62
CA ASP A 283 -11.96 11.21 23.70
C ASP A 283 -10.76 11.74 24.50
N SER A 284 -9.72 10.93 24.66
CA SER A 284 -8.51 11.30 25.42
C SER A 284 -7.48 12.05 24.59
N ASN A 285 -7.67 12.12 23.26
CA ASN A 285 -6.76 12.81 22.37
C ASN A 285 -6.84 14.33 22.56
N GLN A 286 -5.72 15.00 22.32
CA GLN A 286 -5.68 16.46 22.28
C GLN A 286 -6.47 16.99 21.09
N VAL A 287 -7.08 18.18 21.24
CA VAL A 287 -7.86 18.82 20.15
C VAL A 287 -7.04 19.12 18.90
N SER A 288 -5.71 19.18 19.00
CA SER A 288 -4.79 19.39 17.87
C SER A 288 -4.83 18.29 16.81
N ILE A 289 -5.43 17.12 17.11
CA ILE A 289 -5.63 16.06 16.12
C ILE A 289 -6.67 16.44 15.04
N ILE A 290 -7.48 17.48 15.26
CA ILE A 290 -8.51 17.92 14.32
C ILE A 290 -7.86 18.84 13.27
N LYS A 291 -7.94 18.43 11.99
CA LYS A 291 -7.20 18.96 10.82
C LYS A 291 -7.32 20.48 10.56
N HIS A 292 -8.22 21.18 11.24
CA HIS A 292 -8.52 22.60 11.05
C HIS A 292 -8.47 23.43 12.35
N ILE A 293 -7.94 22.84 13.42
CA ILE A 293 -7.58 23.54 14.65
C ILE A 293 -6.08 23.89 14.57
N ASP A 294 -5.80 25.10 14.08
CA ASP A 294 -4.44 25.65 14.03
C ASP A 294 -3.96 26.13 15.42
N ASP A 295 -2.68 26.53 15.51
CA ASP A 295 -2.08 26.99 16.76
C ASP A 295 -2.81 28.20 17.39
N ALA A 296 -3.44 29.03 16.56
CA ALA A 296 -4.16 30.22 17.02
C ALA A 296 -5.51 29.85 17.66
N LYS A 297 -6.25 28.91 17.06
CA LYS A 297 -7.47 28.33 17.65
C LYS A 297 -7.13 27.49 18.87
N MET A 298 -6.05 26.72 18.81
CA MET A 298 -5.59 25.87 19.91
C MET A 298 -5.27 26.69 21.16
N LYS A 299 -4.57 27.82 21.03
CA LYS A 299 -4.31 28.74 22.15
C LYS A 299 -5.61 29.26 22.79
N GLN A 300 -6.58 29.66 21.97
CA GLN A 300 -7.87 30.15 22.46
C GLN A 300 -8.70 29.05 23.13
N LEU A 301 -8.63 27.81 22.65
CA LEU A 301 -9.26 26.64 23.30
C LEU A 301 -8.60 26.32 24.65
N PHE A 302 -7.27 26.46 24.75
CA PHE A 302 -6.54 26.32 26.02
C PHE A 302 -6.96 27.37 27.06
N ASP A 303 -7.17 28.61 26.64
CA ASP A 303 -7.68 29.69 27.50
C ASP A 303 -9.10 29.41 28.02
N LEU A 304 -9.85 28.55 27.33
CA LEU A 304 -11.18 28.05 27.74
C LEU A 304 -11.13 26.71 28.50
N GLU A 305 -9.92 26.26 28.88
CA GLU A 305 -9.67 24.96 29.53
C GLU A 305 -10.07 23.74 28.69
N ILE A 306 -10.21 23.88 27.37
CA ILE A 306 -10.56 22.79 26.46
C ILE A 306 -9.26 22.18 25.91
N LYS A 307 -8.89 21.01 26.42
CA LYS A 307 -7.61 20.35 26.09
C LYS A 307 -7.80 19.11 25.23
N THR A 308 -8.89 18.38 25.46
CA THR A 308 -9.19 17.11 24.79
C THR A 308 -10.38 17.21 23.85
N VAL A 309 -10.49 16.27 22.91
CA VAL A 309 -11.67 16.12 22.05
C VAL A 309 -12.94 15.93 22.89
N ARG A 310 -12.84 15.23 24.03
CA ARG A 310 -13.97 15.08 24.97
C ARG A 310 -14.42 16.41 25.57
N ASP A 311 -13.49 17.27 25.96
CA ASP A 311 -13.79 18.60 26.48
C ASP A 311 -14.48 19.44 25.42
N LEU A 312 -13.98 19.39 24.18
CA LEU A 312 -14.54 20.11 23.05
C LEU A 312 -15.96 19.61 22.73
N ARG A 313 -16.19 18.29 22.67
CA ARG A 313 -17.53 17.69 22.51
C ARG A 313 -18.50 18.14 23.61
N ARG A 314 -18.04 18.25 24.86
CA ARG A 314 -18.88 18.71 25.98
C ARG A 314 -19.22 20.19 25.85
N ALA A 315 -18.23 21.03 25.55
CA ALA A 315 -18.40 22.47 25.39
C ALA A 315 -19.35 22.80 24.24
N VAL A 316 -19.23 22.08 23.14
CA VAL A 316 -20.07 22.24 21.94
C VAL A 316 -21.52 21.76 22.19
N ARG A 317 -21.72 20.62 22.87
CA ARG A 317 -23.06 20.12 23.25
C ARG A 317 -23.80 21.02 24.24
N GLY A 318 -23.07 21.77 25.06
CA GLY A 318 -23.65 22.76 25.99
C GLY A 318 -24.28 23.97 25.29
N GLY A 319 -24.18 24.06 23.97
CA GLY A 319 -24.60 25.21 23.17
C GLY A 319 -23.45 26.20 23.00
N PRO A 320 -22.97 26.47 21.77
CA PRO A 320 -21.85 27.37 21.55
C PRO A 320 -22.26 28.81 21.88
N THR A 321 -21.89 29.28 23.06
CA THR A 321 -22.00 30.69 23.47
C THR A 321 -20.82 31.53 22.98
N ASN A 322 -19.78 30.86 22.49
CA ASN A 322 -18.54 31.45 21.97
C ASN A 322 -18.45 31.20 20.45
N SER A 323 -18.12 32.24 19.67
CA SER A 323 -17.95 32.15 18.22
C SER A 323 -16.91 31.10 17.81
N LEU A 324 -15.85 30.92 18.60
CA LEU A 324 -14.84 29.89 18.37
C LEU A 324 -15.41 28.47 18.44
N LEU A 325 -16.31 28.20 19.39
CA LEU A 325 -16.93 26.88 19.53
C LEU A 325 -17.90 26.59 18.39
N ALA A 326 -18.57 27.63 17.87
CA ALA A 326 -19.42 27.51 16.69
C ALA A 326 -18.59 27.20 15.43
N GLU A 327 -17.41 27.80 15.30
CA GLU A 327 -16.46 27.49 14.22
C GLU A 327 -15.91 26.07 14.31
N CYS A 328 -15.55 25.61 15.52
CA CYS A 328 -15.02 24.26 15.74
C CYS A 328 -16.08 23.15 15.62
N GLN A 329 -17.38 23.47 15.64
CA GLN A 329 -18.46 22.48 15.57
C GLN A 329 -18.42 21.68 14.26
N ALA A 330 -18.20 22.34 13.12
CA ALA A 330 -18.18 21.68 11.82
C ALA A 330 -16.96 20.74 11.72
N ASP A 331 -15.80 21.20 12.17
CA ASP A 331 -14.56 20.42 12.20
C ASP A 331 -14.67 19.21 13.13
N LEU A 332 -15.31 19.38 14.30
CA LEU A 332 -15.58 18.29 15.24
C LEU A 332 -16.55 17.26 14.67
N ASN A 333 -17.61 17.69 13.98
CA ASN A 333 -18.55 16.77 13.34
C ASN A 333 -17.87 15.95 12.23
N ALA A 334 -17.05 16.60 11.39
CA ALA A 334 -16.29 15.91 10.36
C ALA A 334 -15.29 14.90 10.96
N PHE A 335 -14.65 15.26 12.07
CA PHE A 335 -13.79 14.35 12.84
C PHE A 335 -14.58 13.15 13.38
N ASP A 336 -15.75 13.38 13.98
CA ASP A 336 -16.62 12.32 14.52
C ASP A 336 -17.15 11.38 13.42
N GLU A 337 -17.55 11.92 12.27
CA GLU A 337 -17.95 11.14 11.09
C GLU A 337 -16.80 10.25 10.59
N SER A 338 -15.58 10.80 10.54
CA SER A 338 -14.38 10.02 10.18
C SER A 338 -14.13 8.89 11.18
N GLN A 339 -14.27 9.13 12.48
CA GLN A 339 -14.10 8.08 13.50
C GLN A 339 -15.15 6.98 13.35
N GLN A 340 -16.41 7.34 13.10
CA GLN A 340 -17.49 6.36 12.87
C GLN A 340 -17.30 5.58 11.57
N LEU A 341 -16.73 6.19 10.53
CA LEU A 341 -16.39 5.48 9.29
C LEU A 341 -15.26 4.48 9.54
N THR A 342 -14.20 4.90 10.24
CA THR A 342 -13.10 4.02 10.64
C THR A 342 -13.60 2.87 11.50
N GLU A 343 -14.47 3.12 12.47
CA GLU A 343 -15.08 2.07 13.31
C GLU A 343 -15.90 1.09 12.46
N ARG A 344 -16.72 1.56 11.52
CA ARG A 344 -17.47 0.71 10.58
C ARG A 344 -16.54 -0.10 9.67
N MET A 345 -15.46 0.49 9.19
CA MET A 345 -14.46 -0.22 8.40
C MET A 345 -13.79 -1.31 9.23
N LEU A 346 -13.30 -0.98 10.42
CA LEU A 346 -12.58 -1.93 11.29
C LEU A 346 -13.48 -3.06 11.78
N THR A 347 -14.76 -2.78 12.07
CA THR A 347 -15.75 -3.80 12.46
C THR A 347 -16.19 -4.69 11.28
N SER A 348 -16.02 -4.23 10.04
CA SER A 348 -16.26 -5.04 8.83
C SER A 348 -15.10 -5.98 8.49
N ILE A 349 -13.91 -5.74 9.03
CA ILE A 349 -12.74 -6.60 8.84
C ILE A 349 -12.90 -7.82 9.75
N THR A 350 -12.97 -9.01 9.14
CA THR A 350 -13.01 -10.26 9.89
C THR A 350 -11.65 -10.48 10.55
N GLN A 351 -11.59 -10.36 11.89
CA GLN A 351 -10.38 -10.65 12.65
C GLN A 351 -10.39 -12.12 13.07
N TYR A 352 -9.28 -12.81 12.78
CA TYR A 352 -9.07 -14.19 13.20
C TYR A 352 -8.30 -14.18 14.52
N VAL A 353 -8.92 -14.76 15.56
CA VAL A 353 -8.26 -14.94 16.86
C VAL A 353 -7.74 -16.37 16.92
N TRP A 354 -6.52 -16.55 17.40
CA TRP A 354 -5.99 -17.87 17.73
C TRP A 354 -6.61 -18.31 19.07
N GLU A 355 -7.51 -19.31 19.07
CA GLU A 355 -7.94 -20.02 20.29
C GLU A 355 -6.86 -21.07 20.63
N VAL A 356 -6.44 -21.13 21.90
CA VAL A 356 -5.58 -22.18 22.47
C VAL A 356 -6.42 -23.37 22.92
#